data_AF-A0A2N7BHW8-F1
#
_entry.id   AF-A0A2N7BHW8-F1
#
_cell.length_a   1.000
_cell.length_b   1.000
_cell.length_c   1.000
_cell.angle_alpha   90.00
_cell.angle_beta   90.00
_cell.angle_gamma   90.00
#
_symmetry.space_group_name_H-M   'P 1'
#
loop_
_entity.id
_entity.type
_entity.pdbx_description
1 polymer ?
#
loop_
_entity_poly.entity_id
_entity_poly.type
_entity_poly.pdbx_seq_one_letter_code
_entity_poly.pdbx_strand_id
1 'polypeptide(L)'
;MRYQSSPVNPEERQETTSERAERQRQERRAELTYSESDEKRWDENRERVLRERQEAPLTVVGIFSTVAGVEIGKSKSKPIPQTIHRFWSGGAMSQEALHVLLESVEKSQGSSFKHCIWHSSLLEEEFVKRELIQEEVVEKRDTQRAILRSSGYDTCDIDTLFEPDPTQSAFERFRNKPLPKTKPGVLTKSELANMVKKACDHLEKGGSSKWDGIKHFSDISRLIYLKEKGGHHFDVDFGLGNMNFEQCYYHNDDRGIVPLMGATTPVSTDPINAHLQVVHPKNEQDLSEPSYCDSVKQVAEMAMMMSRMLNGIIATSAQNPNVTEGIELLRPDIASKNGELPSGMMANKSLLGETPNAPSYTIPPYLIDLEHITAESDAR
;
A
#
# COMPACT_ATOMS: atom_id res chain seq x y z
N MET A 1 38.57 64.55 55.48
CA MET A 1 37.93 64.47 54.16
C MET A 1 36.53 63.92 54.34
N ARG A 2 35.50 64.72 54.07
CA ARG A 2 34.08 64.29 54.09
C ARG A 2 33.73 63.76 52.70
N TYR A 3 33.32 62.50 52.60
CA TYR A 3 32.66 61.98 51.41
C TYR A 3 31.20 62.45 51.42
N GLN A 4 30.80 63.22 50.41
CA GLN A 4 29.39 63.53 50.12
C GLN A 4 28.78 62.35 49.34
N SER A 5 27.74 61.75 49.89
CA SER A 5 26.89 60.80 49.17
C SER A 5 26.00 61.55 48.17
N SER A 6 25.93 61.04 46.94
CA SER A 6 25.04 61.54 45.88
C SER A 6 23.57 61.18 46.17
N PRO A 7 22.61 62.01 45.73
CA PRO A 7 21.18 61.77 45.96
C PRO A 7 20.66 60.61 45.11
N VAL A 8 19.77 59.82 45.72
CA VAL A 8 19.04 58.70 45.10
C VAL A 8 18.09 59.25 44.02
N ASN A 9 18.23 58.74 42.79
CA ASN A 9 17.39 59.09 41.64
C ASN A 9 16.01 58.40 41.76
N PRO A 10 14.91 58.99 41.24
CA PRO A 10 13.56 58.57 41.56
C PRO A 10 13.13 57.28 40.85
N GLU A 11 12.22 56.58 41.50
CA GLU A 11 11.66 55.26 41.21
C GLU A 11 11.35 55.02 39.72
N GLU A 12 12.03 54.06 39.10
CA GLU A 12 11.48 53.39 37.91
C GLU A 12 10.20 52.66 38.33
N ARG A 13 9.06 53.12 37.82
CA ARG A 13 7.75 52.49 38.06
C ARG A 13 7.82 51.05 37.55
N GLN A 14 7.92 50.08 38.47
CA GLN A 14 7.85 48.67 38.11
C GLN A 14 6.49 48.35 37.51
N GLU A 15 6.48 47.85 36.28
CA GLU A 15 5.26 47.37 35.64
C GLU A 15 4.60 46.29 36.50
N THR A 16 3.31 46.47 36.74
CA THR A 16 2.50 45.46 37.41
C THR A 16 2.34 44.22 36.52
N THR A 17 2.08 43.07 37.14
CA THR A 17 1.88 41.80 36.43
C THR A 17 0.78 41.90 35.36
N SER A 18 -0.25 42.73 35.60
CA SER A 18 -1.34 43.00 34.66
C SER A 18 -0.89 43.79 33.44
N GLU A 19 -0.08 44.84 33.62
CA GLU A 19 0.46 45.66 32.51
C GLU A 19 1.38 44.82 31.61
N ARG A 20 2.19 43.93 32.21
CA ARG A 20 3.03 42.98 31.45
C ARG A 20 2.19 42.00 30.63
N ALA A 21 1.09 41.49 31.20
CA ALA A 21 0.20 40.56 30.50
C ALA A 21 -0.54 41.23 29.33
N GLU A 22 -0.94 42.49 29.50
CA GLU A 22 -1.61 43.27 28.47
C GLU A 22 -0.67 43.62 27.31
N ARG A 23 0.57 44.02 27.60
CA ARG A 23 1.60 44.22 26.56
C ARG A 23 1.87 42.94 25.77
N GLN A 24 2.08 41.80 26.44
CA GLN A 24 2.27 40.51 25.76
C GLN A 24 1.04 40.06 24.94
N ARG A 25 -0.17 40.50 25.32
CA ARG A 25 -1.38 40.23 24.56
C ARG A 25 -1.46 41.11 23.30
N GLN A 26 -1.02 42.37 23.39
CA GLN A 26 -0.94 43.28 22.24
C GLN A 26 0.17 42.87 21.26
N GLU A 27 1.36 42.49 21.76
CA GLU A 27 2.47 41.97 20.95
C GLU A 27 2.07 40.71 20.18
N ARG A 28 1.43 39.74 20.84
CA ARG A 28 0.89 38.54 20.16
C ARG A 28 -0.19 38.85 19.14
N ARG A 29 -1.03 39.87 19.39
CA ARG A 29 -2.00 40.32 18.38
C ARG A 29 -1.29 40.92 17.18
N ALA A 30 -0.26 41.74 17.38
CA ALA A 30 0.50 42.33 16.29
C ALA A 30 1.25 41.27 15.46
N GLU A 31 1.82 40.24 16.09
CA GLU A 31 2.45 39.10 15.39
C GLU A 31 1.46 38.27 14.56
N LEU A 32 0.20 38.19 15.00
CA LEU A 32 -0.86 37.43 14.34
C LEU A 32 -1.71 38.27 13.37
N THR A 33 -1.49 39.59 13.31
CA THR A 33 -2.22 40.48 12.41
C THR A 33 -1.41 40.66 11.13
N TYR A 34 -1.82 39.94 10.09
CA TYR A 34 -1.23 40.06 8.76
C TYR A 34 -1.48 41.47 8.20
N SER A 35 -0.48 42.02 7.51
CA SER A 35 -0.57 43.33 6.88
C SER A 35 -1.14 43.23 5.46
N GLU A 36 -1.63 44.34 4.90
CA GLU A 36 -1.98 44.42 3.47
C GLU A 36 -0.81 44.04 2.55
N SER A 37 0.43 44.25 3.01
CA SER A 37 1.63 43.83 2.28
C SER A 37 1.85 42.32 2.29
N ASP A 38 1.40 41.62 3.34
CA ASP A 38 1.43 40.16 3.41
C ASP A 38 0.40 39.55 2.49
N GLU A 39 -0.83 40.10 2.48
CA GLU A 39 -1.88 39.68 1.55
C GLU A 39 -1.45 39.86 0.09
N LYS A 40 -0.92 41.03 -0.26
CA LYS A 40 -0.41 41.31 -1.61
C LYS A 40 0.69 40.33 -2.03
N ARG A 41 1.64 40.05 -1.12
CA ARG A 41 2.71 39.08 -1.37
C ARG A 41 2.16 37.67 -1.57
N TRP A 42 1.12 37.27 -0.82
CA TRP A 42 0.48 35.97 -0.99
C TRP A 42 -0.30 35.88 -2.31
N ASP A 43 -1.01 36.94 -2.70
CA ASP A 43 -1.72 37.00 -3.98
C ASP A 43 -0.77 36.93 -5.17
N GLU A 44 0.31 37.71 -5.15
CA GLU A 44 1.34 37.66 -6.20
C GLU A 44 2.00 36.27 -6.29
N ASN A 45 2.24 35.65 -5.14
CA ASN A 45 2.81 34.30 -5.08
C ASN A 45 1.80 33.24 -5.58
N ARG A 46 0.51 33.41 -5.26
CA ARG A 46 -0.58 32.57 -5.76
C ARG A 46 -0.70 32.67 -7.28
N GLU A 47 -0.69 33.87 -7.84
CA GLU A 47 -0.72 34.09 -9.30
C GLU A 47 0.51 33.54 -10.01
N ARG A 48 1.70 33.69 -9.42
CA ARG A 48 2.92 33.07 -9.95
C ARG A 48 2.79 31.55 -9.99
N VAL A 49 2.38 30.92 -8.89
CA VAL A 49 2.19 29.46 -8.82
C VAL A 49 1.12 28.99 -9.82
N LEU A 50 0.05 29.76 -10.02
CA LEU A 50 -0.97 29.44 -11.03
C LEU A 50 -0.42 29.51 -12.46
N ARG A 51 0.41 30.52 -12.78
CA ARG A 51 1.10 30.61 -14.09
C ARG A 51 2.10 29.48 -14.29
N GLU A 52 2.94 29.20 -13.30
CA GLU A 52 3.91 28.10 -13.36
C GLU A 52 3.21 26.74 -13.56
N ARG A 53 2.00 26.56 -13.00
CA ARG A 53 1.17 25.37 -13.24
C ARG A 53 0.54 25.33 -14.64
N GLN A 54 0.28 26.47 -15.27
CA GLN A 54 -0.23 26.54 -16.65
C GLN A 54 0.87 26.33 -17.69
N GLU A 55 2.12 26.70 -17.37
CA GLU A 55 3.27 26.62 -18.27
C GLU A 55 4.07 25.30 -18.15
N ALA A 56 3.87 24.53 -17.06
CA ALA A 56 4.50 23.23 -16.90
C ALA A 56 4.00 22.24 -17.98
N PRO A 57 4.88 21.45 -18.61
CA PRO A 57 4.46 20.44 -19.57
C PRO A 57 3.47 19.47 -18.91
N LEU A 58 2.36 19.20 -19.61
CA LEU A 58 1.38 18.23 -19.16
C LEU A 58 2.09 16.87 -19.05
N THR A 59 2.04 16.28 -17.87
CA THR A 59 2.58 14.94 -17.60
C THR A 59 1.47 14.07 -17.04
N VAL A 60 1.60 12.76 -17.18
CA VAL A 60 0.69 11.78 -16.58
C VAL A 60 0.55 12.00 -15.07
N VAL A 61 1.67 12.15 -14.36
CA VAL A 61 1.68 12.43 -12.91
C VAL A 61 1.04 13.79 -12.60
N GLY A 62 1.18 14.77 -13.50
CA GLY A 62 0.47 16.05 -13.44
C GLY A 62 -1.04 15.87 -13.51
N ILE A 63 -1.54 15.05 -14.46
CA ILE A 63 -2.96 14.70 -14.57
C ILE A 63 -3.46 14.00 -13.31
N PHE A 64 -2.72 13.01 -12.80
CA PHE A 64 -3.07 12.34 -11.55
C PHE A 64 -3.18 13.33 -10.39
N SER A 65 -2.24 14.28 -10.29
CA SER A 65 -2.28 15.31 -9.26
C SER A 65 -3.50 16.22 -9.38
N THR A 66 -3.89 16.58 -10.61
CA THR A 66 -5.10 17.37 -10.88
C THR A 66 -6.37 16.61 -10.50
N VAL A 67 -6.50 15.34 -10.92
CA VAL A 67 -7.64 14.48 -10.61
C VAL A 67 -7.77 14.26 -9.10
N ALA A 68 -6.64 13.96 -8.44
CA ALA A 68 -6.62 13.66 -7.02
C ALA A 68 -6.84 14.89 -6.13
N GLY A 69 -6.52 16.08 -6.64
CA GLY A 69 -6.48 17.32 -5.85
C GLY A 69 -5.33 17.39 -4.85
N VAL A 70 -4.32 16.51 -4.99
CA VAL A 70 -3.12 16.43 -4.14
C VAL A 70 -1.89 16.20 -5.03
N GLU A 71 -0.69 16.48 -4.52
CA GLU A 71 0.53 16.20 -5.29
C GLU A 71 0.85 14.70 -5.32
N ILE A 72 0.99 14.13 -6.52
CA ILE A 72 1.35 12.73 -6.73
C ILE A 72 2.83 12.61 -7.10
N GLY A 73 3.54 11.63 -6.51
CA GLY A 73 4.92 11.31 -6.86
C GLY A 73 5.98 12.36 -6.50
N LYS A 74 5.61 13.44 -5.81
CA LYS A 74 6.53 14.52 -5.41
C LYS A 74 7.10 14.37 -4.01
N SER A 75 6.35 13.73 -3.11
CA SER A 75 6.81 13.45 -1.75
C SER A 75 8.08 12.61 -1.80
N LYS A 76 9.04 12.94 -0.92
CA LYS A 76 10.27 12.16 -0.70
C LYS A 76 10.43 11.73 0.75
N SER A 77 9.38 11.86 1.56
CA SER A 77 9.46 11.75 3.02
C SER A 77 9.63 10.30 3.49
N LYS A 78 8.91 9.36 2.87
CA LYS A 78 8.96 7.94 3.20
C LYS A 78 9.08 7.07 1.96
N PRO A 79 10.29 6.53 1.67
CA PRO A 79 10.48 5.66 0.53
C PRO A 79 9.78 4.32 0.75
N ILE A 80 9.22 3.80 -0.33
CA ILE A 80 8.72 2.44 -0.42
C ILE A 80 9.91 1.55 -0.82
N PRO A 81 10.17 0.44 -0.10
CA PRO A 81 11.24 -0.49 -0.46
C PRO A 81 11.12 -0.95 -1.93
N GLN A 82 12.24 -1.03 -2.64
CA GLN A 82 12.29 -1.53 -4.01
C GLN A 82 12.27 -3.06 -4.03
N THR A 83 11.21 -3.64 -3.46
CA THR A 83 10.95 -5.08 -3.49
C THR A 83 9.58 -5.30 -4.08
N ILE A 84 9.51 -6.11 -5.13
CA ILE A 84 8.28 -6.53 -5.77
C ILE A 84 7.87 -7.87 -5.17
N HIS A 85 6.66 -7.90 -4.61
CA HIS A 85 6.08 -9.06 -3.98
C HIS A 85 4.93 -9.63 -4.81
N ARG A 86 4.96 -10.94 -4.99
CA ARG A 86 3.94 -11.75 -5.65
C ARG A 86 3.56 -12.88 -4.69
N PHE A 87 2.33 -13.38 -4.76
CA PHE A 87 1.90 -14.53 -3.96
C PHE A 87 1.35 -15.63 -4.87
N TRP A 88 1.84 -16.85 -4.70
CA TRP A 88 1.34 -18.03 -5.40
C TRP A 88 1.56 -19.28 -4.56
N SER A 89 0.47 -19.96 -4.19
CA SER A 89 0.50 -21.16 -3.35
C SER A 89 -0.49 -22.21 -3.87
N GLY A 90 -0.18 -23.47 -3.66
CA GLY A 90 -1.06 -24.58 -4.01
C GLY A 90 -0.56 -25.36 -5.22
N GLY A 91 -1.08 -25.05 -6.41
CA GLY A 91 -0.77 -25.75 -7.66
C GLY A 91 0.19 -25.02 -8.59
N ALA A 92 0.40 -25.57 -9.79
CA ALA A 92 1.17 -24.94 -10.85
C ALA A 92 0.48 -23.68 -11.39
N MET A 93 1.26 -22.65 -11.72
CA MET A 93 0.76 -21.46 -12.42
C MET A 93 0.55 -21.73 -13.91
N SER A 94 -0.30 -20.91 -14.55
CA SER A 94 -0.43 -20.89 -16.01
C SER A 94 0.91 -20.52 -16.66
N GLN A 95 1.05 -20.82 -17.95
CA GLN A 95 2.27 -20.49 -18.67
C GLN A 95 2.40 -18.97 -18.86
N GLU A 96 1.26 -18.30 -19.02
CA GLU A 96 1.09 -16.87 -19.15
C GLU A 96 1.53 -16.15 -17.87
N ALA A 97 1.05 -16.59 -16.70
CA ALA A 97 1.50 -16.04 -15.42
C ALA A 97 3.00 -16.26 -15.19
N LEU A 98 3.54 -17.44 -15.52
CA LEU A 98 4.98 -17.68 -15.43
C LEU A 98 5.79 -16.74 -16.33
N HIS A 99 5.31 -16.50 -17.55
CA HIS A 99 5.96 -15.58 -18.48
C HIS A 99 6.00 -14.15 -17.94
N VAL A 100 4.89 -13.65 -17.40
CA VAL A 100 4.81 -12.31 -16.76
C VAL A 100 5.82 -12.16 -15.63
N LEU A 101 5.99 -13.20 -14.80
CA LEU A 101 6.98 -13.19 -13.72
C LEU A 101 8.42 -13.16 -14.26
N LEU A 102 8.73 -13.97 -15.26
CA LEU A 102 10.08 -14.00 -15.85
C LEU A 102 10.44 -12.67 -16.52
N GLU A 103 9.51 -12.09 -17.27
CA GLU A 103 9.68 -10.79 -17.90
C GLU A 103 9.89 -9.68 -16.86
N SER A 104 9.23 -9.77 -15.70
CA SER A 104 9.39 -8.80 -14.61
C SER A 104 10.83 -8.71 -14.10
N VAL A 105 11.54 -9.84 -14.04
CA VAL A 105 12.95 -9.88 -13.62
C VAL A 105 13.86 -9.37 -14.73
N GLU A 106 13.60 -9.73 -15.98
CA GLU A 106 14.35 -9.23 -17.14
C GLU A 106 14.28 -7.70 -17.23
N LYS A 107 13.08 -7.12 -17.13
CA LYS A 107 12.86 -5.67 -17.21
C LYS A 107 13.55 -4.86 -16.11
N SER A 108 13.79 -5.48 -14.96
CA SER A 108 14.42 -4.85 -13.80
C SER A 108 15.88 -5.25 -13.64
N GLN A 109 16.45 -5.98 -14.60
CA GLN A 109 17.83 -6.43 -14.57
C GLN A 109 18.79 -5.24 -14.43
N GLY A 110 19.71 -5.32 -13.47
CA GLY A 110 20.68 -4.26 -13.18
C GLY A 110 20.15 -3.12 -12.31
N SER A 111 18.85 -3.11 -11.99
CA SER A 111 18.27 -2.19 -11.00
C SER A 111 18.46 -2.69 -9.56
N SER A 112 18.07 -1.86 -8.59
CA SER A 112 18.00 -2.23 -7.17
C SER A 112 16.74 -3.01 -6.80
N PHE A 113 15.80 -3.20 -7.72
CA PHE A 113 14.57 -3.92 -7.44
C PHE A 113 14.81 -5.40 -7.20
N LYS A 114 14.28 -5.91 -6.10
CA LYS A 114 14.28 -7.34 -5.77
C LYS A 114 12.91 -7.95 -6.03
N HIS A 115 12.89 -9.23 -6.36
CA HIS A 115 11.65 -9.96 -6.63
C HIS A 115 11.45 -11.07 -5.62
N CYS A 116 10.28 -11.11 -4.99
CA CYS A 116 9.92 -12.16 -4.05
C CYS A 116 8.61 -12.81 -4.48
N ILE A 117 8.59 -14.14 -4.52
CA ILE A 117 7.37 -14.92 -4.67
C ILE A 117 7.09 -15.68 -3.38
N TRP A 118 5.97 -15.34 -2.75
CA TRP A 118 5.52 -15.91 -1.48
C TRP A 118 4.62 -17.13 -1.73
N HIS A 119 4.76 -18.15 -0.89
CA HIS A 119 3.87 -19.31 -0.82
C HIS A 119 3.63 -19.71 0.64
N SER A 120 2.68 -20.61 0.92
CA SER A 120 2.48 -21.22 2.23
C SER A 120 2.78 -22.70 2.17
N SER A 121 3.79 -23.15 2.91
CA SER A 121 4.16 -24.57 2.99
C SER A 121 3.05 -25.39 3.64
N LEU A 122 2.47 -24.92 4.74
CA LEU A 122 1.39 -25.60 5.46
C LEU A 122 0.14 -25.76 4.60
N LEU A 123 -0.19 -24.75 3.79
CA LEU A 123 -1.30 -24.85 2.84
C LEU A 123 -1.04 -25.93 1.78
N GLU A 124 0.16 -25.94 1.21
CA GLU A 124 0.56 -26.90 0.19
C GLU A 124 0.62 -28.34 0.73
N GLU A 125 1.15 -28.52 1.94
CA GLU A 125 1.17 -29.81 2.65
C GLU A 125 -0.25 -30.32 2.91
N GLU A 126 -1.16 -29.46 3.34
CA GLU A 126 -2.54 -29.86 3.61
C GLU A 126 -3.31 -30.21 2.33
N PHE A 127 -3.02 -29.54 1.21
CA PHE A 127 -3.59 -29.91 -0.10
C PHE A 127 -3.17 -31.31 -0.54
N VAL A 128 -1.90 -31.67 -0.36
CA VAL A 128 -1.39 -33.00 -0.67
C VAL A 128 -2.01 -34.04 0.28
N LYS A 129 -2.00 -33.75 1.58
CA LYS A 129 -2.53 -34.65 2.61
C LYS A 129 -4.02 -34.94 2.45
N ARG A 130 -4.79 -33.99 1.92
CA ARG A 130 -6.22 -34.14 1.64
C ARG A 130 -6.52 -34.53 0.19
N GLU A 131 -5.50 -34.80 -0.62
CA GLU A 131 -5.63 -35.20 -2.03
C GLU A 131 -6.41 -34.18 -2.88
N LEU A 132 -6.31 -32.88 -2.56
CA LEU A 132 -7.05 -31.80 -3.24
C LEU A 132 -6.38 -31.35 -4.54
N ILE A 133 -5.12 -31.70 -4.72
CA ILE A 133 -4.32 -31.42 -5.92
C ILE A 133 -3.59 -32.69 -6.34
N GLN A 134 -3.39 -32.85 -7.65
CA GLN A 134 -2.70 -34.01 -8.22
C GLN A 134 -1.18 -33.86 -8.09
N GLU A 135 -0.47 -34.98 -7.95
CA GLU A 135 1.00 -35.02 -7.84
C GLU A 135 1.70 -34.33 -9.03
N GLU A 136 1.24 -34.55 -10.25
CA GLU A 136 1.78 -33.91 -11.46
C GLU A 136 1.72 -32.37 -11.40
N VAL A 137 0.67 -31.83 -10.77
CA VAL A 137 0.50 -30.38 -10.59
C VAL A 137 1.48 -29.85 -9.54
N VAL A 138 1.79 -30.64 -8.52
CA VAL A 138 2.80 -30.33 -7.49
C VAL A 138 4.21 -30.33 -8.11
N GLU A 139 4.57 -31.36 -8.88
CA GLU A 139 5.87 -31.44 -9.57
C GLU A 139 6.08 -30.27 -10.54
N LYS A 140 5.04 -29.92 -11.31
CA LYS A 140 5.09 -28.78 -12.23
C LYS A 140 5.29 -27.47 -11.47
N ARG A 141 4.57 -27.24 -10.36
CA ARG A 141 4.75 -26.07 -9.49
C ARG A 141 6.19 -25.97 -8.99
N ASP A 142 6.75 -27.07 -8.51
CA ASP A 142 8.09 -27.09 -7.93
C ASP A 142 9.16 -26.82 -9.00
N THR A 143 8.95 -27.33 -10.22
CA THR A 143 9.77 -27.00 -11.39
C THR A 143 9.69 -25.50 -11.72
N GLN A 144 8.48 -24.92 -11.77
CA GLN A 144 8.29 -23.49 -12.01
C GLN A 144 8.97 -22.64 -10.93
N ARG A 145 8.85 -23.03 -9.65
CA ARG A 145 9.50 -22.36 -8.52
C ARG A 145 11.03 -22.44 -8.62
N ALA A 146 11.59 -23.55 -9.08
CA ALA A 146 13.03 -23.69 -9.34
C ALA A 146 13.50 -22.78 -10.49
N ILE A 147 12.73 -22.69 -11.57
CA ILE A 147 13.00 -21.77 -12.68
C ILE A 147 13.02 -20.32 -12.18
N LEU A 148 11.98 -19.89 -11.44
CA LEU A 148 11.90 -18.55 -10.88
C LEU A 148 13.11 -18.20 -10.00
N ARG A 149 13.54 -19.13 -9.12
CA ARG A 149 14.77 -18.93 -8.31
C ARG A 149 16.00 -18.73 -9.19
N SER A 150 16.18 -19.57 -10.21
CA SER A 150 17.33 -19.47 -11.11
C SER A 150 17.34 -18.17 -11.91
N SER A 151 16.17 -17.59 -12.17
CA SER A 151 16.01 -16.33 -12.89
C SER A 151 16.21 -15.09 -12.02
N GLY A 152 16.12 -15.21 -10.69
CA GLY A 152 16.36 -14.09 -9.77
C GLY A 152 15.26 -13.79 -8.74
N TYR A 153 14.23 -14.64 -8.63
CA TYR A 153 13.25 -14.53 -7.54
C TYR A 153 13.78 -15.15 -6.23
N ASP A 154 13.55 -14.45 -5.13
CA ASP A 154 13.53 -15.05 -3.80
C ASP A 154 12.21 -15.79 -3.59
N THR A 155 12.25 -17.09 -3.31
CA THR A 155 11.06 -17.85 -2.92
C THR A 155 10.92 -17.85 -1.41
N CYS A 156 9.82 -17.30 -0.92
CA CYS A 156 9.63 -17.02 0.49
C CYS A 156 8.43 -17.80 1.05
N ASP A 157 8.60 -18.41 2.21
CA ASP A 157 7.51 -19.08 2.91
C ASP A 157 6.82 -18.10 3.87
N ILE A 158 5.55 -17.78 3.61
CA ILE A 158 4.75 -16.85 4.39
C ILE A 158 4.52 -17.36 5.82
N ASP A 159 4.55 -18.68 6.01
CA ASP A 159 4.26 -19.30 7.30
C ASP A 159 5.30 -18.88 8.34
N THR A 160 6.52 -18.54 7.90
CA THR A 160 7.61 -18.04 8.76
C THR A 160 7.30 -16.70 9.41
N LEU A 161 6.33 -15.93 8.88
CA LEU A 161 5.92 -14.64 9.44
C LEU A 161 4.86 -14.76 10.55
N PHE A 162 4.37 -15.97 10.84
CA PHE A 162 3.41 -16.23 11.92
C PHE A 162 4.14 -16.59 13.22
N GLU A 163 3.72 -15.98 14.34
CA GLU A 163 4.32 -16.23 15.66
C GLU A 163 3.68 -17.45 16.36
N PRO A 164 4.39 -18.13 17.27
CA PRO A 164 3.78 -19.12 18.15
C PRO A 164 2.62 -18.53 18.95
N ASP A 165 1.62 -19.36 19.25
CA ASP A 165 0.49 -18.94 20.09
C ASP A 165 0.97 -18.47 21.48
N PRO A 166 0.35 -17.42 22.06
CA PRO A 166 0.67 -16.99 23.41
C PRO A 166 0.52 -18.14 24.40
N THR A 167 1.57 -18.40 25.17
CA THR A 167 1.55 -19.40 26.24
C THR A 167 1.69 -18.74 27.61
N GLN A 168 1.36 -19.49 28.65
CA GLN A 168 1.54 -19.09 30.04
C GLN A 168 2.17 -20.22 30.82
N SER A 169 3.10 -19.85 31.70
CA SER A 169 3.67 -20.76 32.68
C SER A 169 2.62 -21.24 33.70
N ALA A 170 2.87 -22.39 34.33
CA ALA A 170 2.00 -22.91 35.40
C ALA A 170 1.83 -21.90 36.56
N PHE A 171 2.89 -21.13 36.85
CA PHE A 171 2.88 -20.11 37.89
C PHE A 171 1.99 -18.89 37.56
N GLU A 172 1.97 -18.46 36.29
CA GLU A 172 1.10 -17.37 35.84
C GLU A 172 -0.37 -17.77 35.85
N ARG A 173 -0.66 -19.03 35.47
CA ARG A 173 -1.99 -19.62 35.58
C ARG A 173 -2.45 -19.67 37.03
N PHE A 174 -1.59 -20.10 37.95
CA PHE A 174 -1.89 -20.08 39.39
C PHE A 174 -2.22 -18.68 39.93
N ARG A 175 -1.60 -17.64 39.35
CA ARG A 175 -1.87 -16.24 39.69
C ARG A 175 -3.06 -15.62 38.93
N ASN A 176 -3.82 -16.42 38.18
CA ASN A 176 -4.95 -15.96 37.35
C ASN A 176 -4.57 -14.79 36.43
N LYS A 177 -3.32 -14.74 35.94
CA LYS A 177 -2.92 -13.69 34.99
C LYS A 177 -3.59 -13.93 33.62
N PRO A 178 -3.97 -12.87 32.88
CA PRO A 178 -4.46 -13.01 31.51
C PRO A 178 -3.33 -13.45 30.57
N LEU A 179 -3.68 -14.15 29.48
CA LEU A 179 -2.72 -14.53 28.43
C LEU A 179 -2.05 -13.27 27.88
N PRO A 180 -0.74 -13.34 27.54
CA PRO A 180 -0.09 -12.26 26.81
C PRO A 180 -0.88 -11.95 25.54
N LYS A 181 -1.11 -10.65 25.27
CA LYS A 181 -1.73 -10.23 24.02
C LYS A 181 -0.76 -10.48 22.87
N THR A 182 -1.30 -10.89 21.73
CA THR A 182 -0.56 -10.94 20.47
C THR A 182 -0.08 -9.55 20.08
N LYS A 183 1.04 -9.48 19.34
CA LYS A 183 1.52 -8.21 18.80
C LYS A 183 0.55 -7.71 17.71
N PRO A 184 0.28 -6.39 17.64
CA PRO A 184 -0.51 -5.82 16.56
C PRO A 184 0.06 -6.18 15.18
N GLY A 185 -0.82 -6.58 14.25
CA GLY A 185 -0.48 -6.95 12.88
C GLY A 185 0.31 -8.24 12.73
N VAL A 186 0.48 -9.04 13.78
CA VAL A 186 1.18 -10.33 13.73
C VAL A 186 0.23 -11.46 14.08
N LEU A 187 0.02 -12.40 13.17
CA LEU A 187 -0.89 -13.53 13.36
C LEU A 187 -0.17 -14.73 13.96
N THR A 188 -0.92 -15.59 14.66
CA THR A 188 -0.38 -16.79 15.33
C THR A 188 -0.40 -18.03 14.45
N LYS A 189 0.35 -19.06 14.84
CA LYS A 189 0.31 -20.38 14.18
C LYS A 189 -1.07 -21.03 14.20
N SER A 190 -1.88 -20.85 15.26
CA SER A 190 -3.26 -21.32 15.25
C SER A 190 -4.14 -20.55 14.27
N GLU A 191 -3.92 -19.24 14.11
CA GLU A 191 -4.61 -18.43 13.11
C GLU A 191 -4.23 -18.85 11.68
N LEU A 192 -2.95 -19.12 11.40
CA LEU A 192 -2.50 -19.72 10.13
C LEU A 192 -3.20 -21.06 9.86
N ALA A 193 -3.23 -21.96 10.85
CA ALA A 193 -3.88 -23.26 10.71
C ALA A 193 -5.39 -23.12 10.39
N ASN A 194 -6.06 -22.13 10.99
CA ASN A 194 -7.45 -21.81 10.66
C ASN A 194 -7.59 -21.30 9.21
N MET A 195 -6.68 -20.43 8.76
CA MET A 195 -6.68 -19.95 7.36
C MET A 195 -6.51 -21.11 6.38
N VAL A 196 -5.52 -21.97 6.62
CA VAL A 196 -5.27 -23.17 5.80
C VAL A 196 -6.49 -24.08 5.76
N LYS A 197 -7.07 -24.38 6.93
CA LYS A 197 -8.27 -25.20 7.03
C LYS A 197 -9.41 -24.61 6.19
N LYS A 198 -9.70 -23.31 6.32
CA LYS A 198 -10.78 -22.66 5.56
C LYS A 198 -10.54 -22.68 4.05
N ALA A 199 -9.30 -22.47 3.61
CA ALA A 199 -8.95 -22.56 2.19
C ALA A 199 -9.14 -23.98 1.65
N CYS A 200 -8.70 -25.01 2.39
CA CYS A 200 -8.90 -26.42 2.03
C CYS A 200 -10.38 -26.80 2.00
N ASP A 201 -11.13 -26.45 3.06
CA ASP A 201 -12.58 -26.72 3.16
C ASP A 201 -13.35 -26.08 2.00
N HIS A 202 -12.91 -24.90 1.51
CA HIS A 202 -13.53 -24.24 0.36
C HIS A 202 -13.21 -24.97 -0.95
N LEU A 203 -11.97 -25.42 -1.13
CA LEU A 203 -11.54 -26.19 -2.31
C LEU A 203 -12.26 -27.55 -2.39
N GLU A 204 -12.41 -28.23 -1.26
CA GLU A 204 -13.15 -29.51 -1.12
C GLU A 204 -14.62 -29.41 -1.52
N LYS A 205 -15.29 -28.31 -1.16
CA LYS A 205 -16.69 -28.08 -1.54
C LYS A 205 -16.88 -28.03 -3.07
N GLY A 206 -15.84 -27.67 -3.81
CA GLY A 206 -15.87 -27.59 -5.27
C GLY A 206 -16.75 -26.45 -5.80
N GLY A 207 -17.20 -26.58 -7.05
CA GLY A 207 -17.98 -25.54 -7.75
C GLY A 207 -17.12 -24.50 -8.50
N SER A 208 -17.78 -23.48 -9.05
CA SER A 208 -17.12 -22.42 -9.84
C SER A 208 -16.24 -21.49 -8.99
N SER A 209 -16.55 -21.35 -7.71
CA SER A 209 -15.83 -20.50 -6.74
C SER A 209 -14.75 -21.25 -5.95
N LYS A 210 -14.47 -22.52 -6.26
CA LYS A 210 -13.62 -23.41 -5.43
C LYS A 210 -12.23 -22.84 -5.08
N TRP A 211 -11.71 -21.89 -5.86
CA TRP A 211 -10.42 -21.24 -5.64
C TRP A 211 -10.49 -19.99 -4.74
N ASP A 212 -11.69 -19.50 -4.39
CA ASP A 212 -11.85 -18.25 -3.66
C ASP A 212 -11.25 -18.31 -2.26
N GLY A 213 -11.26 -19.47 -1.60
CA GLY A 213 -10.55 -19.66 -0.34
C GLY A 213 -9.04 -19.36 -0.44
N ILE A 214 -8.41 -19.70 -1.56
CA ILE A 214 -6.98 -19.41 -1.82
C ILE A 214 -6.78 -17.94 -2.21
N LYS A 215 -7.71 -17.36 -2.97
CA LYS A 215 -7.69 -15.91 -3.27
C LYS A 215 -7.74 -15.10 -1.97
N HIS A 216 -8.65 -15.42 -1.07
CA HIS A 216 -8.77 -14.73 0.22
C HIS A 216 -7.53 -14.97 1.11
N PHE A 217 -6.92 -16.16 1.04
CA PHE A 217 -5.64 -16.42 1.70
C PHE A 217 -4.53 -15.50 1.15
N SER A 218 -4.46 -15.31 -0.17
CA SER A 218 -3.55 -14.38 -0.84
C SER A 218 -3.78 -12.93 -0.42
N ASP A 219 -5.05 -12.50 -0.32
CA ASP A 219 -5.47 -11.16 0.13
C ASP A 219 -4.98 -10.83 1.54
N ILE A 220 -5.04 -11.79 2.45
CA ILE A 220 -4.51 -11.63 3.80
C ILE A 220 -2.97 -11.66 3.77
N SER A 221 -2.39 -12.62 3.04
CA SER A 221 -0.94 -12.82 2.95
C SER A 221 -0.21 -11.57 2.47
N ARG A 222 -0.78 -10.84 1.49
CA ARG A 222 -0.19 -9.59 0.99
C ARG A 222 -0.06 -8.51 2.04
N LEU A 223 -1.00 -8.42 2.98
CA LEU A 223 -0.88 -7.49 4.09
C LEU A 223 0.22 -7.91 5.07
N ILE A 224 0.36 -9.20 5.34
CA ILE A 224 1.36 -9.73 6.30
C ILE A 224 2.78 -9.43 5.83
N TYR A 225 3.14 -9.80 4.59
CA TYR A 225 4.51 -9.54 4.13
C TYR A 225 4.76 -8.07 3.84
N LEU A 226 3.76 -7.27 3.42
CA LEU A 226 3.94 -5.83 3.26
C LEU A 226 4.11 -5.12 4.60
N LYS A 227 3.39 -5.56 5.65
CA LYS A 227 3.62 -5.09 7.01
C LYS A 227 5.06 -5.37 7.44
N GLU A 228 5.61 -6.52 7.11
CA GLU A 228 6.94 -6.92 7.58
C GLU A 228 8.08 -6.35 6.74
N LYS A 229 7.94 -6.35 5.42
CA LYS A 229 9.00 -6.02 4.46
C LYS A 229 8.81 -4.69 3.75
N GLY A 230 7.58 -4.14 3.75
CA GLY A 230 7.19 -3.08 2.83
C GLY A 230 7.25 -3.58 1.38
N GLY A 231 7.34 -2.64 0.43
CA GLY A 231 7.52 -2.94 -0.98
C GLY A 231 6.25 -2.76 -1.80
N HIS A 232 6.25 -3.38 -2.97
CA HIS A 232 5.18 -3.30 -3.98
C HIS A 232 4.60 -4.70 -4.19
N HIS A 233 3.41 -4.94 -3.68
CA HIS A 233 2.65 -6.09 -4.10
C HIS A 233 2.00 -5.82 -5.46
N PHE A 234 2.08 -6.81 -6.35
CA PHE A 234 1.07 -6.94 -7.39
C PHE A 234 0.64 -8.39 -7.59
N ASP A 235 -0.52 -8.61 -8.20
CA ASP A 235 -0.99 -9.93 -8.58
C ASP A 235 -0.06 -10.59 -9.64
N VAL A 236 -0.11 -11.92 -9.76
CA VAL A 236 0.85 -12.69 -10.59
C VAL A 236 0.70 -12.48 -12.08
N ASP A 237 -0.46 -12.02 -12.50
CA ASP A 237 -0.86 -11.73 -13.88
C ASP A 237 -0.75 -10.23 -14.23
N PHE A 238 -0.24 -9.39 -13.32
CA PHE A 238 0.11 -8.01 -13.63
C PHE A 238 1.54 -7.90 -14.14
N GLY A 239 1.68 -7.41 -15.37
CA GLY A 239 2.97 -7.05 -15.93
C GLY A 239 3.44 -5.68 -15.44
N LEU A 240 4.76 -5.51 -15.32
CA LEU A 240 5.35 -4.26 -14.83
C LEU A 240 5.45 -3.18 -15.93
N GLY A 241 5.10 -3.51 -17.18
CA GLY A 241 5.06 -2.59 -18.31
C GLY A 241 6.31 -1.72 -18.44
N ASN A 242 6.12 -0.39 -18.38
CA ASN A 242 7.14 0.65 -18.46
C ASN A 242 7.49 1.26 -17.08
N MET A 243 7.17 0.57 -15.97
CA MET A 243 7.53 1.03 -14.62
C MET A 243 9.02 1.34 -14.55
N ASN A 244 9.38 2.54 -14.10
CA ASN A 244 10.77 2.98 -14.01
C ASN A 244 11.49 2.33 -12.82
N PHE A 245 12.42 1.41 -13.09
CA PHE A 245 13.19 0.70 -12.08
C PHE A 245 14.41 1.46 -11.54
N GLU A 246 14.76 2.60 -12.13
CA GLU A 246 15.90 3.43 -11.68
C GLU A 246 15.52 4.39 -10.55
N GLN A 247 14.23 4.58 -10.28
CA GLN A 247 13.75 5.51 -9.25
C GLN A 247 13.24 4.82 -7.99
N CYS A 248 13.29 5.55 -6.88
CA CYS A 248 12.59 5.21 -5.65
C CYS A 248 11.16 5.77 -5.71
N TYR A 249 10.20 4.96 -5.25
CA TYR A 249 8.82 5.40 -5.08
C TYR A 249 8.54 5.78 -3.63
N TYR A 250 7.55 6.64 -3.43
CA TYR A 250 7.22 7.22 -2.15
C TYR A 250 5.70 7.26 -1.96
N HIS A 251 5.27 7.28 -0.72
CA HIS A 251 3.88 7.60 -0.38
C HIS A 251 3.54 9.04 -0.78
N ASN A 252 2.31 9.28 -1.25
CA ASN A 252 1.87 10.63 -1.62
C ASN A 252 1.49 11.49 -0.41
N ASP A 253 1.15 10.88 0.74
CA ASP A 253 0.83 11.62 1.96
C ASP A 253 2.10 11.99 2.76
N ASP A 254 2.08 13.15 3.42
CA ASP A 254 3.24 13.65 4.18
C ASP A 254 3.69 12.70 5.29
N ARG A 255 2.72 12.04 5.93
CA ARG A 255 2.97 11.07 7.01
C ARG A 255 3.50 9.75 6.46
N GLY A 256 3.42 9.52 5.16
CA GLY A 256 3.71 8.28 4.46
C GLY A 256 3.09 7.06 5.15
N ILE A 257 1.80 7.15 5.45
CA ILE A 257 1.04 6.05 6.04
C ILE A 257 -0.09 5.57 5.12
N VAL A 258 -0.49 6.34 4.11
CA VAL A 258 -1.50 5.92 3.15
C VAL A 258 -0.83 5.10 2.05
N PRO A 259 -1.08 3.78 1.96
CA PRO A 259 -0.50 2.95 0.91
C PRO A 259 -0.90 3.45 -0.48
N LEU A 260 0.00 3.28 -1.43
CA LEU A 260 -0.37 3.39 -2.84
C LEU A 260 -1.19 2.15 -3.20
N MET A 261 -2.31 2.35 -3.88
CA MET A 261 -3.24 1.30 -4.28
C MET A 261 -3.78 1.62 -5.66
N GLY A 262 -3.89 0.59 -6.49
CA GLY A 262 -4.52 0.69 -7.79
C GLY A 262 -5.35 -0.55 -8.00
N ALA A 263 -6.66 -0.38 -8.16
CA ALA A 263 -7.51 -1.49 -8.55
C ALA A 263 -7.88 -1.29 -10.02
N THR A 264 -7.68 -2.32 -10.81
CA THR A 264 -8.36 -2.48 -12.09
C THR A 264 -9.30 -3.66 -11.99
N THR A 265 -10.39 -3.56 -12.72
CA THR A 265 -11.52 -4.45 -12.63
C THR A 265 -11.28 -5.64 -13.55
N PRO A 266 -11.57 -6.87 -13.12
CA PRO A 266 -11.22 -8.08 -13.87
C PRO A 266 -12.17 -8.38 -15.04
N VAL A 267 -13.06 -7.47 -15.43
CA VAL A 267 -14.13 -7.82 -16.38
C VAL A 267 -13.91 -7.09 -17.70
N SER A 268 -13.85 -7.86 -18.78
CA SER A 268 -13.87 -7.33 -20.16
C SER A 268 -15.09 -6.44 -20.44
N THR A 269 -16.15 -6.56 -19.62
CA THR A 269 -17.35 -5.73 -19.66
C THR A 269 -17.29 -4.48 -18.79
N ASP A 270 -16.23 -4.29 -17.99
CA ASP A 270 -16.10 -3.08 -17.19
C ASP A 270 -15.78 -1.90 -18.12
N PRO A 271 -16.51 -0.77 -18.00
CA PRO A 271 -16.22 0.42 -18.79
C PRO A 271 -14.77 0.89 -18.72
N ILE A 272 -14.05 0.61 -17.63
CA ILE A 272 -12.65 1.01 -17.50
C ILE A 272 -11.70 0.27 -18.47
N ASN A 273 -12.07 -0.93 -18.95
CA ASN A 273 -11.24 -1.71 -19.86
C ASN A 273 -10.93 -0.94 -21.15
N ALA A 274 -11.91 -0.25 -21.71
CA ALA A 274 -11.71 0.58 -22.90
C ALA A 274 -10.63 1.66 -22.68
N HIS A 275 -10.58 2.25 -21.49
CA HIS A 275 -9.56 3.23 -21.12
C HIS A 275 -8.19 2.58 -20.86
N LEU A 276 -8.16 1.41 -20.21
CA LEU A 276 -6.93 0.64 -19.98
C LEU A 276 -6.27 0.18 -21.29
N GLN A 277 -7.07 -0.18 -22.30
CA GLN A 277 -6.59 -0.49 -23.65
C GLN A 277 -5.95 0.74 -24.33
N VAL A 278 -6.51 1.94 -24.13
CA VAL A 278 -5.95 3.19 -24.67
C VAL A 278 -4.61 3.51 -23.99
N VAL A 279 -4.57 3.48 -22.66
CA VAL A 279 -3.35 3.83 -21.90
C VAL A 279 -2.34 2.69 -21.77
N HIS A 280 -2.56 1.56 -22.45
CA HIS A 280 -1.72 0.38 -22.36
C HIS A 280 -0.24 0.73 -22.63
N PRO A 281 0.73 0.20 -21.85
CA PRO A 281 2.15 0.58 -21.96
C PRO A 281 2.81 0.35 -23.33
N LYS A 282 2.19 -0.46 -24.20
CA LYS A 282 2.65 -0.71 -25.59
C LYS A 282 2.27 0.40 -26.57
N ASN A 283 1.32 1.25 -26.21
CA ASN A 283 0.87 2.37 -27.04
C ASN A 283 1.73 3.62 -26.77
N GLU A 284 1.75 4.53 -27.73
CA GLU A 284 2.40 5.84 -27.57
C GLU A 284 1.66 6.67 -26.51
N GLN A 285 2.39 7.28 -25.58
CA GLN A 285 1.82 8.17 -24.57
C GLN A 285 1.70 9.60 -25.13
N ASP A 286 0.65 9.86 -25.92
CA ASP A 286 0.39 11.19 -26.50
C ASP A 286 -0.62 11.99 -25.66
N LEU A 287 -0.10 12.84 -24.77
CA LEU A 287 -0.93 13.72 -23.94
C LEU A 287 -1.55 14.90 -24.72
N SER A 288 -1.17 15.11 -25.97
CA SER A 288 -1.83 16.07 -26.87
C SER A 288 -3.12 15.50 -27.45
N GLU A 289 -3.26 14.16 -27.49
CA GLU A 289 -4.49 13.50 -27.91
C GLU A 289 -5.55 13.56 -26.81
N PRO A 290 -6.73 14.16 -27.07
CA PRO A 290 -7.79 14.25 -26.07
C PRO A 290 -8.26 12.88 -25.55
N SER A 291 -8.31 11.87 -26.42
CA SER A 291 -8.78 10.52 -26.08
C SER A 291 -7.87 9.82 -25.06
N TYR A 292 -6.55 9.97 -25.22
CA TYR A 292 -5.54 9.43 -24.33
C TYR A 292 -5.58 10.18 -22.99
N CYS A 293 -5.56 11.52 -23.04
CA CYS A 293 -5.64 12.37 -21.85
C CYS A 293 -6.89 12.08 -21.00
N ASP A 294 -8.05 11.90 -21.63
CA ASP A 294 -9.27 11.54 -20.93
C ASP A 294 -9.20 10.12 -20.35
N SER A 295 -8.61 9.16 -21.06
CA SER A 295 -8.42 7.81 -20.52
C SER A 295 -7.49 7.78 -19.31
N VAL A 296 -6.43 8.59 -19.28
CA VAL A 296 -5.56 8.75 -18.10
C VAL A 296 -6.35 9.27 -16.90
N LYS A 297 -7.25 10.25 -17.08
CA LYS A 297 -8.11 10.76 -16.00
C LYS A 297 -9.05 9.69 -15.48
N GLN A 298 -9.74 8.97 -16.38
CA GLN A 298 -10.69 7.93 -16.01
C GLN A 298 -10.03 6.81 -15.20
N VAL A 299 -8.82 6.39 -15.59
CA VAL A 299 -8.04 5.38 -14.86
C VAL A 299 -7.64 5.88 -13.46
N ALA A 300 -7.24 7.15 -13.34
CA ALA A 300 -6.92 7.74 -12.04
C ALA A 300 -8.15 7.86 -11.12
N GLU A 301 -9.30 8.29 -11.66
CA GLU A 301 -10.56 8.38 -10.92
C GLU A 301 -11.01 6.99 -10.43
N MET A 302 -10.94 5.98 -11.29
CA MET A 302 -11.29 4.61 -10.92
C MET A 302 -10.38 4.08 -9.81
N ALA A 303 -9.06 4.29 -9.92
CA ALA A 303 -8.12 3.88 -8.88
C ALA A 303 -8.45 4.49 -7.51
N MET A 304 -8.83 5.78 -7.48
CA MET A 304 -9.29 6.42 -6.23
C MET A 304 -10.61 5.85 -5.72
N MET A 305 -11.61 5.63 -6.60
CA MET A 305 -12.91 5.09 -6.22
C MET A 305 -12.80 3.69 -5.62
N MET A 306 -11.88 2.88 -6.16
CA MET A 306 -11.63 1.52 -5.71
C MET A 306 -10.57 1.43 -4.60
N SER A 307 -10.04 2.57 -4.12
CA SER A 307 -9.18 2.59 -2.95
C SER A 307 -9.90 1.90 -1.78
N ARG A 308 -9.14 1.09 -1.00
CA ARG A 308 -9.60 0.16 0.06
C ARG A 308 -9.92 -1.26 -0.40
N MET A 309 -10.08 -1.52 -1.69
CA MET A 309 -10.17 -2.89 -2.18
C MET A 309 -8.75 -3.46 -2.27
N LEU A 310 -8.53 -4.66 -1.73
CA LEU A 310 -7.25 -5.37 -1.83
C LEU A 310 -7.11 -5.99 -3.23
N ASN A 311 -7.07 -5.16 -4.25
CA ASN A 311 -7.06 -5.61 -5.63
C ASN A 311 -5.77 -5.20 -6.30
N GLY A 312 -5.12 -6.13 -7.00
CA GLY A 312 -4.10 -5.88 -8.01
C GLY A 312 -2.77 -5.34 -7.49
N ILE A 313 -2.77 -4.25 -6.71
CA ILE A 313 -1.60 -3.41 -6.41
C ILE A 313 -1.72 -2.82 -5.01
N ILE A 314 -0.70 -3.04 -4.18
CA ILE A 314 -0.51 -2.31 -2.92
C ILE A 314 0.96 -2.02 -2.75
N ALA A 315 1.34 -0.76 -2.56
CA ALA A 315 2.73 -0.40 -2.28
C ALA A 315 2.86 0.45 -1.03
N THR A 316 3.78 0.08 -0.15
CA THR A 316 3.89 0.69 1.18
C THR A 316 5.24 0.46 1.86
N SER A 317 5.62 1.32 2.79
CA SER A 317 6.76 1.10 3.68
C SER A 317 6.49 -0.04 4.68
N ALA A 318 7.55 -0.69 5.14
CA ALA A 318 7.46 -1.67 6.24
C ALA A 318 6.90 -1.01 7.52
N GLN A 319 6.25 -1.83 8.35
CA GLN A 319 5.62 -1.43 9.63
C GLN A 319 4.63 -0.27 9.49
N ASN A 320 3.99 -0.15 8.32
CA ASN A 320 2.96 0.86 8.11
C ASN A 320 1.78 0.62 9.07
N PRO A 321 1.35 1.63 9.85
CA PRO A 321 0.28 1.47 10.83
C PRO A 321 -1.08 1.15 10.18
N ASN A 322 -1.40 1.72 9.03
CA ASN A 322 -2.66 1.44 8.35
C ASN A 322 -2.74 0.00 7.83
N VAL A 323 -1.60 -0.58 7.40
CA VAL A 323 -1.51 -2.00 7.03
C VAL A 323 -1.67 -2.89 8.27
N THR A 324 -1.05 -2.49 9.39
CA THR A 324 -1.20 -3.18 10.69
C THR A 324 -2.66 -3.23 11.12
N GLU A 325 -3.35 -2.08 11.12
CA GLU A 325 -4.80 -2.00 11.40
C GLU A 325 -5.65 -2.76 10.38
N GLY A 326 -5.20 -2.82 9.12
CA GLY A 326 -5.81 -3.62 8.07
C GLY A 326 -5.82 -5.12 8.39
N ILE A 327 -4.73 -5.63 8.98
CA ILE A 327 -4.64 -7.03 9.46
C ILE A 327 -5.54 -7.22 10.69
N GLU A 328 -5.52 -6.28 11.64
CA GLU A 328 -6.35 -6.35 12.85
C GLU A 328 -7.84 -6.37 12.54
N LEU A 329 -8.28 -5.63 11.52
CA LEU A 329 -9.67 -5.63 11.07
C LEU A 329 -10.13 -7.02 10.61
N LEU A 330 -9.24 -7.79 9.97
CA LEU A 330 -9.54 -9.13 9.44
C LEU A 330 -9.35 -10.24 10.48
N ARG A 331 -8.57 -9.98 11.54
CA ARG A 331 -8.22 -10.99 12.55
C ARG A 331 -9.43 -11.70 13.18
N PRO A 332 -10.54 -11.03 13.56
CA PRO A 332 -11.70 -11.72 14.13
C PRO A 332 -12.26 -12.82 13.22
N ASP A 333 -12.34 -12.54 11.92
CA ASP A 333 -12.82 -13.52 10.93
C ASP A 333 -11.80 -14.63 10.73
N ILE A 334 -10.50 -14.31 10.72
CA ILE A 334 -9.41 -15.30 10.66
C ILE A 334 -9.46 -16.25 11.87
N ALA A 335 -9.59 -15.71 13.08
CA ALA A 335 -9.59 -16.46 14.33
C ALA A 335 -10.87 -17.28 14.54
N SER A 336 -11.98 -16.87 13.92
CA SER A 336 -13.23 -17.62 13.99
C SER A 336 -13.07 -19.02 13.39
N LYS A 337 -13.44 -20.05 14.16
CA LYS A 337 -13.43 -21.45 13.70
C LYS A 337 -14.49 -21.73 12.62
N ASN A 338 -15.51 -20.87 12.54
CA ASN A 338 -16.63 -20.99 11.60
C ASN A 338 -16.61 -19.82 10.61
N GLY A 339 -17.25 -20.00 9.46
CA GLY A 339 -17.31 -18.98 8.41
C GLY A 339 -16.16 -19.07 7.41
N GLU A 340 -16.21 -18.21 6.40
CA GLU A 340 -15.24 -18.16 5.32
C GLU A 340 -14.07 -17.23 5.65
N LEU A 341 -13.03 -17.26 4.84
CA LEU A 341 -12.00 -16.22 4.90
C LEU A 341 -12.56 -14.91 4.34
N PRO A 342 -12.25 -13.77 4.97
CA PRO A 342 -12.70 -12.48 4.45
C PRO A 342 -12.07 -12.22 3.08
N SER A 343 -12.90 -11.80 2.12
CA SER A 343 -12.43 -11.42 0.79
C SER A 343 -11.73 -10.08 0.82
N GLY A 344 -10.65 -9.94 0.06
CA GLY A 344 -10.02 -8.65 -0.20
C GLY A 344 -10.87 -7.67 -1.02
N MET A 345 -11.91 -8.17 -1.70
CA MET A 345 -12.94 -7.34 -2.33
C MET A 345 -13.80 -6.59 -1.32
N MET A 346 -13.78 -6.99 -0.04
CA MET A 346 -14.38 -6.17 1.02
C MET A 346 -13.51 -4.94 1.26
N ALA A 347 -14.13 -3.76 1.23
CA ALA A 347 -13.41 -2.51 1.47
C ALA A 347 -12.74 -2.49 2.86
N ASN A 348 -11.41 -2.59 2.88
CA ASN A 348 -10.60 -2.46 4.08
C ASN A 348 -10.33 -0.98 4.37
N LYS A 349 -11.26 -0.36 5.08
CA LYS A 349 -11.19 1.08 5.41
C LYS A 349 -9.95 1.43 6.24
N SER A 350 -9.41 0.49 7.01
CA SER A 350 -8.24 0.72 7.86
C SER A 350 -6.97 1.05 7.07
N LEU A 351 -6.87 0.62 5.79
CA LEU A 351 -5.74 0.95 4.92
C LEU A 351 -5.60 2.45 4.65
N LEU A 352 -6.71 3.20 4.69
CA LEU A 352 -6.70 4.64 4.52
C LEU A 352 -6.43 5.39 5.84
N GLY A 353 -6.65 4.74 6.98
CA GLY A 353 -6.64 5.36 8.29
C GLY A 353 -7.64 6.52 8.38
N GLU A 354 -7.35 7.47 9.29
CA GLU A 354 -8.17 8.66 9.53
C GLU A 354 -7.73 9.88 8.71
N THR A 355 -6.88 9.69 7.69
CA THR A 355 -6.36 10.80 6.88
C THR A 355 -7.50 11.45 6.07
N PRO A 356 -7.72 12.78 6.19
CA PRO A 356 -8.68 13.48 5.35
C PRO A 356 -8.34 13.31 3.87
N ASN A 357 -9.35 13.02 3.05
CA ASN A 357 -9.18 12.76 1.61
C ASN A 357 -8.17 11.63 1.31
N ALA A 358 -8.01 10.66 2.21
CA ALA A 358 -7.09 9.53 2.03
C ALA A 358 -7.14 8.88 0.62
N PRO A 359 -8.30 8.65 -0.03
CA PRO A 359 -8.34 8.08 -1.38
C PRO A 359 -7.47 8.81 -2.40
N SER A 360 -7.39 10.15 -2.32
CA SER A 360 -6.59 10.97 -3.23
C SER A 360 -5.10 10.65 -3.18
N TYR A 361 -4.59 10.21 -2.03
CA TYR A 361 -3.17 9.88 -1.87
C TYR A 361 -2.80 8.47 -2.34
N THR A 362 -3.78 7.68 -2.79
CA THR A 362 -3.55 6.26 -3.09
C THR A 362 -3.03 6.02 -4.49
N ILE A 363 -3.19 6.97 -5.43
CA ILE A 363 -2.82 6.75 -6.84
C ILE A 363 -1.30 6.51 -6.95
N PRO A 364 -0.87 5.34 -7.46
CA PRO A 364 0.53 5.09 -7.76
C PRO A 364 0.99 6.02 -8.90
N PRO A 365 2.15 6.68 -8.80
CA PRO A 365 2.64 7.55 -9.87
C PRO A 365 2.95 6.79 -11.17
N TYR A 366 3.18 5.47 -11.07
CA TYR A 366 3.44 4.56 -12.16
C TYR A 366 2.19 3.82 -12.65
N LEU A 367 0.99 4.24 -12.24
CA LEU A 367 -0.25 3.46 -12.42
C LEU A 367 -0.47 3.03 -13.88
N ILE A 368 -0.37 3.95 -14.85
CA ILE A 368 -0.59 3.62 -16.27
C ILE A 368 0.64 3.00 -16.95
N ASP A 369 1.78 2.98 -16.28
CA ASP A 369 2.97 2.32 -16.81
C ASP A 369 2.89 0.81 -16.64
N LEU A 370 1.93 0.30 -15.85
CA LEU A 370 1.74 -1.13 -15.64
C LEU A 370 0.94 -1.77 -16.76
N GLU A 371 1.23 -3.03 -17.03
CA GLU A 371 0.47 -3.84 -17.97
C GLU A 371 -0.66 -4.54 -17.21
N HIS A 372 -1.78 -3.80 -17.08
CA HIS A 372 -3.01 -4.27 -16.41
C HIS A 372 -3.73 -5.37 -17.18
N ILE A 373 -3.55 -5.38 -18.51
CA ILE A 373 -4.20 -6.29 -19.43
C ILE A 373 -3.15 -7.25 -19.98
N THR A 374 -3.06 -8.42 -19.36
CA THR A 374 -2.24 -9.52 -19.85
C THR A 374 -3.12 -10.60 -20.46
N ALA A 375 -2.51 -11.53 -21.22
CA ALA A 375 -3.24 -12.64 -21.82
C ALA A 375 -4.04 -13.47 -20.80
N GLU A 376 -3.52 -13.58 -19.56
CA GLU A 376 -4.21 -14.24 -18.44
C GLU A 376 -5.39 -13.41 -17.93
N SER A 377 -5.22 -12.08 -17.80
CA SER A 377 -6.29 -11.18 -17.36
C SER A 377 -7.44 -11.09 -18.38
N ASP A 378 -7.14 -11.12 -19.68
CA ASP A 378 -8.15 -11.11 -20.76
C ASP A 378 -8.94 -12.43 -20.87
N ALA A 379 -8.38 -13.54 -20.40
CA ALA A 379 -8.98 -14.86 -20.49
C ALA A 379 -9.98 -15.18 -19.36
N ARG A 380 -10.13 -14.30 -18.37
CA ARG A 380 -11.05 -14.42 -17.22
C ARG A 380 -12.34 -13.67 -17.46
#